data_AF-A0A7X0TSZ6-F1
#
_entry.id   AF-A0A7X0TSZ6-F1
#
_cell.length_a   1.000
_cell.length_b   1.000
_cell.length_c   1.000
_cell.angle_alpha   90.00
_cell.angle_beta   90.00
_cell.angle_gamma   90.00
#
_symmetry.space_group_name_H-M   'P 1'
#
loop_
_entity.id
_entity.type
_entity.pdbx_description
1 polymer ?
#
loop_
_entity_poly.entity_id
_entity_poly.type
_entity_poly.pdbx_seq_one_letter_code
_entity_poly.pdbx_strand_id
1 'polypeptide(L)'
;MEDKFANEGLILTDAQVAALEKKKHEDEACGEIETAHPCYLGSQDTLYVGNLKGVGRIYQQAFADTYSKIAVAKLYVIKTPITVADILNDKALPYFEAHDLQCYAF
;
A
#
# COMPACT_ATOMS: atom_id res chain seq x y z
N MET A 1 -15.38 -0.74 -3.08
CA MET A 1 -15.91 -0.14 -4.34
C MET A 1 -17.42 -0.31 -4.41
N GLU A 2 -17.93 -1.48 -4.05
CA GLU A 2 -19.37 -1.76 -3.87
C GLU A 2 -20.03 -0.81 -2.86
N ASP A 3 -19.37 -0.54 -1.72
CA ASP A 3 -19.87 0.43 -0.72
C ASP A 3 -19.97 1.86 -1.23
N LYS A 4 -19.18 2.24 -2.25
CA LYS A 4 -19.29 3.57 -2.86
C LYS A 4 -20.54 3.67 -3.72
N PHE A 5 -20.84 2.64 -4.51
CA PHE A 5 -22.06 2.61 -5.33
C PHE A 5 -23.33 2.59 -4.46
N ALA A 6 -23.31 1.84 -3.36
CA ALA A 6 -24.40 1.79 -2.40
C ALA A 6 -24.62 3.14 -1.69
N ASN A 7 -23.54 3.83 -1.28
CA ASN A 7 -23.63 5.13 -0.62
C ASN A 7 -23.99 6.29 -1.58
N GLU A 8 -23.63 6.19 -2.86
CA GLU A 8 -23.92 7.22 -3.87
C GLU A 8 -25.26 6.97 -4.61
N GLY A 9 -26.00 5.90 -4.27
CA GLY A 9 -27.29 5.58 -4.90
C GLY A 9 -27.19 5.17 -6.38
N LEU A 10 -26.00 4.75 -6.82
CA LEU A 10 -25.73 4.35 -8.20
C LEU A 10 -26.24 2.92 -8.43
N ILE A 11 -27.29 2.78 -9.25
CA ILE A 11 -27.81 1.48 -9.66
C ILE A 11 -26.88 0.89 -10.72
N LEU A 12 -26.28 -0.25 -10.39
CA LEU A 12 -25.46 -1.03 -11.31
C LEU A 12 -26.34 -1.81 -12.29
N THR A 13 -25.88 -1.95 -13.53
CA THR A 13 -26.47 -2.87 -14.51
C THR A 13 -26.06 -4.32 -14.21
N ASP A 14 -26.84 -5.29 -14.65
CA ASP A 14 -26.52 -6.73 -14.49
C ASP A 14 -25.13 -7.08 -15.03
N ALA A 15 -24.70 -6.43 -16.12
CA ALA A 15 -23.37 -6.61 -16.68
C ALA A 15 -22.24 -6.09 -15.76
N GLN A 16 -22.48 -5.00 -15.05
CA GLN A 16 -21.55 -4.45 -14.06
C GLN A 16 -21.50 -5.31 -12.80
N VAL A 17 -22.64 -5.86 -12.35
CA VAL A 17 -22.69 -6.81 -11.23
C VAL A 17 -21.90 -8.08 -11.57
N ALA A 18 -22.15 -8.68 -12.73
CA ALA A 18 -21.42 -9.87 -13.17
C ALA A 18 -19.91 -9.62 -13.34
N ALA A 19 -19.50 -8.42 -13.74
CA ALA A 19 -18.09 -8.05 -13.84
C ALA A 19 -17.43 -7.93 -12.45
N LEU A 20 -18.14 -7.38 -11.45
CA LEU A 20 -17.66 -7.29 -10.07
C LEU A 20 -17.55 -8.67 -9.43
N GLU A 21 -18.56 -9.53 -9.60
CA GLU A 21 -18.55 -10.91 -9.08
C GLU A 21 -17.43 -11.74 -9.71
N LYS A 22 -17.23 -11.63 -11.03
CA LYS A 22 -16.14 -12.31 -11.71
C LYS A 22 -14.78 -11.85 -11.18
N LYS A 23 -14.60 -10.55 -11.00
CA LYS A 23 -13.36 -10.00 -10.43
C LYS A 23 -13.13 -10.53 -9.02
N LYS A 24 -14.15 -10.52 -8.16
CA LYS A 24 -14.05 -11.04 -6.79
C LYS A 24 -13.61 -12.50 -6.76
N HIS A 25 -14.17 -13.35 -7.62
CA HIS A 25 -13.74 -14.75 -7.73
C HIS A 25 -12.32 -14.92 -8.25
N GLU A 26 -11.86 -14.06 -9.17
CA GLU A 26 -10.47 -14.05 -9.64
C GLU A 26 -9.51 -13.63 -8.50
N ASP A 27 -9.87 -12.59 -7.74
CA ASP A 27 -9.10 -12.08 -6.60
C ASP A 27 -8.99 -13.16 -5.49
N GLU A 28 -10.10 -13.85 -5.16
CA GLU A 28 -10.12 -14.99 -4.22
C GLU A 28 -9.24 -16.16 -4.69
N ALA A 29 -9.30 -16.51 -5.98
CA ALA A 29 -8.50 -17.59 -6.55
C ALA A 29 -7.00 -17.27 -6.59
N CYS A 30 -6.63 -15.98 -6.69
CA CYS A 30 -5.26 -15.50 -6.61
C CYS A 30 -4.75 -15.30 -5.18
N GLY A 31 -5.61 -15.44 -4.17
CA GLY A 31 -5.27 -15.21 -2.76
C GLY A 31 -5.02 -13.73 -2.45
N GLU A 32 -5.63 -12.81 -3.21
CA GLU A 32 -5.57 -11.39 -2.89
C GLU A 32 -6.32 -11.12 -1.58
N ILE A 33 -5.66 -10.44 -0.66
CA ILE A 33 -6.25 -10.10 0.64
C ILE A 33 -7.12 -8.86 0.44
N GLU A 34 -8.42 -8.99 0.71
CA GLU A 34 -9.33 -7.85 0.74
C GLU A 34 -8.89 -6.87 1.84
N THR A 35 -8.79 -5.60 1.47
CA THR A 35 -8.48 -4.50 2.40
C THR A 35 -9.70 -3.61 2.55
N ALA A 36 -10.03 -3.25 3.79
CA ALA A 36 -11.27 -2.54 4.09
C ALA A 36 -11.13 -1.01 3.99
N HIS A 37 -9.96 -0.48 4.32
CA HIS A 37 -9.69 0.97 4.36
C HIS A 37 -8.19 1.27 4.27
N PRO A 38 -7.77 2.54 4.04
CA PRO A 38 -6.36 2.91 4.08
C PRO A 38 -5.70 2.50 5.41
N CYS A 39 -4.44 2.12 5.35
CA CYS A 39 -3.64 1.64 6.48
C CYS A 39 -4.12 0.32 7.11
N TYR A 40 -5.01 -0.42 6.45
CA TYR A 40 -5.44 -1.75 6.91
C TYR A 40 -4.34 -2.80 6.73
N LEU A 41 -3.63 -2.75 5.61
CA LEU A 41 -2.54 -3.66 5.29
C LEU A 41 -1.50 -2.93 4.44
N GLY A 42 -0.25 -3.03 4.85
CA GLY A 42 0.90 -2.53 4.12
C GLY A 42 1.73 -3.67 3.54
N SER A 43 2.30 -3.45 2.36
CA SER A 43 3.36 -4.26 1.79
C SER A 43 4.68 -3.50 1.91
N GLN A 44 5.72 -4.15 2.44
CA GLN A 44 7.02 -3.52 2.64
C GLN A 44 8.15 -4.43 2.15
N ASP A 45 9.12 -3.84 1.46
CA ASP A 45 10.27 -4.57 0.92
C ASP A 45 11.56 -3.74 0.95
N THR A 46 12.70 -4.45 0.97
CA THR A 46 14.03 -3.89 0.92
C THR A 46 14.81 -4.36 -0.30
N LEU A 47 15.07 -3.46 -1.25
CA LEU A 47 15.77 -3.75 -2.49
C LEU A 47 17.19 -3.15 -2.51
N TYR A 48 18.19 -3.91 -2.94
CA TYR A 48 19.50 -3.34 -3.29
C TYR A 48 19.40 -2.65 -4.65
N VAL A 49 19.75 -1.36 -4.73
CA VAL A 49 19.58 -0.56 -5.95
C VAL A 49 20.91 -0.12 -6.58
N GLY A 50 22.04 -0.37 -5.93
CA GLY A 50 23.36 -0.14 -6.53
C GLY A 50 24.43 0.29 -5.55
N ASN A 51 25.59 0.66 -6.09
CA ASN A 51 26.70 1.20 -5.32
C ASN A 51 27.06 2.59 -5.85
N LEU A 52 27.13 3.58 -4.95
CA LEU A 52 27.56 4.93 -5.26
C LEU A 52 29.01 5.11 -4.80
N LYS A 53 29.88 5.54 -5.72
CA LYS A 53 31.29 5.80 -5.44
C LYS A 53 31.43 6.81 -4.28
N GLY A 54 32.20 6.45 -3.25
CA GLY A 54 32.41 7.28 -2.07
C GLY A 54 31.30 7.22 -1.02
N VAL A 55 30.16 6.58 -1.30
CA VAL A 55 29.03 6.40 -0.36
C VAL A 55 28.87 4.94 0.03
N GLY A 56 29.01 4.02 -0.92
CA GLY A 56 28.86 2.57 -0.70
C GLY A 56 27.56 2.02 -1.29
N ARG A 57 27.08 0.91 -0.72
CA ARG A 57 25.87 0.22 -1.18
C ARG A 57 24.63 1.03 -0.81
N ILE A 58 23.68 1.09 -1.72
CA ILE A 58 22.40 1.77 -1.54
C ILE A 58 21.28 0.73 -1.54
N TYR A 59 20.43 0.84 -0.53
CA TYR A 59 19.25 0.00 -0.34
C TYR A 59 18.02 0.89 -0.31
N GLN A 60 17.00 0.53 -1.07
CA GLN A 60 15.69 1.17 -1.03
C GLN A 60 14.80 0.39 -0.06
N GLN A 61 14.23 1.07 0.92
CA GLN A 61 13.01 0.60 1.56
C GLN A 61 11.83 1.14 0.77
N ALA A 62 10.88 0.29 0.44
CA ALA A 62 9.62 0.67 -0.15
C ALA A 62 8.48 0.19 0.74
N PHE A 63 7.50 1.06 0.95
CA PHE A 63 6.25 0.73 1.61
C PHE A 63 5.10 1.10 0.68
N ALA A 64 4.10 0.23 0.55
CA ALA A 64 2.89 0.48 -0.20
C ALA A 64 1.67 0.09 0.63
N ASP A 65 0.71 1.01 0.77
CA ASP A 65 -0.60 0.69 1.35
C ASP A 65 -1.44 -0.04 0.30
N THR A 66 -1.92 -1.24 0.64
CA THR A 66 -2.56 -2.12 -0.34
C THR A 66 -3.99 -1.71 -0.65
N TYR A 67 -4.61 -0.83 0.15
CA TYR A 67 -5.92 -0.27 -0.12
C TYR A 67 -5.85 0.96 -1.03
N SER A 68 -5.19 2.03 -0.56
CA SER A 68 -5.11 3.33 -1.23
C SER A 68 -4.16 3.34 -2.43
N LYS A 69 -3.31 2.30 -2.55
CA LYS A 69 -2.25 2.18 -3.56
C LYS A 69 -1.21 3.31 -3.50
N ILE A 70 -1.11 3.97 -2.35
CA ILE A 70 -0.07 4.96 -2.08
C ILE A 70 1.21 4.22 -1.71
N ALA A 71 2.33 4.62 -2.32
CA ALA A 71 3.64 4.06 -2.06
C ALA A 71 4.66 5.15 -1.74
N VAL A 72 5.55 4.84 -0.80
CA VAL A 72 6.70 5.68 -0.44
C VAL A 72 7.98 4.85 -0.52
N ALA A 73 9.07 5.53 -0.89
CA ALA A 73 10.40 4.92 -0.93
C ALA A 73 11.43 5.83 -0.29
N LYS A 74 12.40 5.23 0.42
CA LYS A 74 13.53 5.94 1.03
C LYS A 74 14.81 5.12 0.86
N LEU A 75 15.90 5.80 0.52
CA LEU A 75 17.20 5.18 0.29
C LEU A 75 18.05 5.24 1.55
N TYR A 76 18.77 4.14 1.81
CA TYR A 76 19.66 3.97 2.95
C TYR A 76 20.99 3.38 2.50
N VAL A 77 22.05 3.70 3.24
CA VAL A 77 23.39 3.13 3.04
C VAL A 77 23.62 1.84 3.84
N ILE A 78 22.64 1.45 4.66
CA ILE A 78 22.66 0.27 5.51
C ILE A 78 21.38 -0.56 5.33
N LYS A 79 21.50 -1.88 5.46
CA LYS A 79 20.36 -2.82 5.45
C LYS A 79 20.15 -3.38 6.85
N THR A 80 19.52 -2.59 7.73
CA THR A 80 19.23 -2.96 9.12
C THR A 80 17.74 -2.83 9.40
N PRO A 81 17.17 -3.60 10.35
CA PRO A 81 15.72 -3.56 10.64
C PRO A 81 15.18 -2.17 11.00
N ILE A 82 16.00 -1.30 11.59
CA ILE A 82 15.58 0.06 11.97
C ILE A 82 15.17 0.92 10.76
N THR A 83 15.72 0.69 9.57
CA THR A 83 15.37 1.48 8.38
C THR A 83 13.95 1.19 7.87
N VAL A 84 13.40 0.03 8.23
CA VAL A 84 12.01 -0.38 7.94
C VAL A 84 11.03 0.43 8.78
N ALA A 85 11.31 0.57 10.08
CA ALA A 85 10.52 1.43 10.97
C ALA A 85 10.70 2.91 10.64
N ASP A 86 11.91 3.33 10.25
CA ASP A 86 12.20 4.73 9.91
C ASP A 86 11.35 5.24 8.75
N ILE A 87 11.23 4.48 7.64
CA ILE A 87 10.40 4.93 6.50
C ILE A 87 8.92 5.07 6.87
N LEU A 88 8.41 4.22 7.77
CA LEU A 88 7.02 4.32 8.23
C LEU A 88 6.81 5.63 9.02
N ASN A 89 7.68 5.90 9.99
CA ASN A 89 7.55 7.06 10.87
C ASN A 89 7.90 8.39 10.18
N ASP A 90 8.88 8.40 9.28
CA ASP A 90 9.38 9.62 8.62
C ASP A 90 8.63 9.98 7.33
N LYS A 91 7.97 9.00 6.69
CA LYS A 91 7.33 9.21 5.38
C LYS A 91 5.88 8.74 5.31
N ALA A 92 5.62 7.47 5.64
CA ALA A 92 4.28 6.90 5.42
C ALA A 92 3.23 7.50 6.38
N LEU A 93 3.43 7.40 7.69
CA LEU A 93 2.47 7.88 8.70
C LEU A 93 2.22 9.39 8.58
N PRO A 94 3.23 10.27 8.46
CA PRO A 94 3.00 11.69 8.28
C PRO A 94 2.21 12.02 7.00
N TYR A 95 2.40 11.25 5.92
CA TYR A 95 1.64 11.44 4.69
C TYR A 95 0.16 11.14 4.90
N PHE A 96 -0.19 10.02 5.55
CA PHE A 96 -1.58 9.66 5.80
C PHE A 96 -2.24 10.60 6.82
N GLU A 97 -1.55 10.96 7.89
CA GLU A 97 -2.03 11.94 8.87
C GLU A 97 -2.35 13.29 8.22
N ALA A 98 -1.52 13.76 7.29
CA ALA A 98 -1.74 15.01 6.56
C ALA A 98 -2.97 14.98 5.63
N HIS A 99 -3.53 13.80 5.34
CA HIS A 99 -4.73 13.61 4.52
C HIS A 99 -5.93 13.15 5.36
N ASP A 100 -5.89 13.36 6.68
CA ASP A 100 -6.94 12.95 7.62
C ASP A 100 -7.24 11.44 7.59
N LEU A 101 -6.25 10.63 7.19
CA LEU A 101 -6.34 9.16 7.19
C LEU A 101 -5.68 8.63 8.48
N GLN A 102 -6.50 8.08 9.37
CA GLN A 102 -6.04 7.63 10.67
C GLN A 102 -5.41 6.24 10.57
N CYS A 103 -4.10 6.15 10.83
CA CYS A 103 -3.32 4.92 10.72
C CYS A 103 -2.83 4.50 12.10
N TYR A 104 -3.45 3.47 12.68
CA TYR A 104 -3.06 2.94 13.99
C TYR A 104 -2.06 1.80 13.84
N ALA A 105 -0.83 2.16 13.48
CA ALA A 105 0.33 1.28 13.33
C ALA A 105 0.27 0.21 12.21
N PHE A 106 1.43 -0.02 11.59
CA PHE A 106 1.72 -1.15 10.68
C PHE A 106 2.59 -2.18 11.39
#